data_AF-A0AAJ0N6N4-F1
#
_entry.id   AF-A0AAJ0N6N4-F1
#
_cell.length_a   1.000
_cell.length_b   1.000
_cell.length_c   1.000
_cell.angle_alpha   90.00
_cell.angle_beta   90.00
_cell.angle_gamma   90.00
#
_symmetry.space_group_name_H-M   'P 1'
#
loop_
_entity.id
_entity.type
_entity.pdbx_description
1 polymer ?
#
loop_
_entity_poly.entity_id
_entity_poly.type
_entity_poly.pdbx_seq_one_letter_code
_entity_poly.pdbx_strand_id
1 'polypeptide(L)'
;MPVVGLIGVVWVWLETRDWRACGLIWRGLGPTLGWAALLVLVVTGIITPLLQPLLDDLTGTKTDYSAYGALRNNAPAAMHLIGYAWISAAFGEELVFRAFLMHQLEALFDRIGLGRVSAAVAGGVLFGVMHANQGISGVLLTGFVGAGFGYAYLRSNRNLEALIVAHGLVDTWGVTTLYLGWY
;
A
#
# COMPACT_ATOMS: atom_id res chain seq x y z
N MET A 1 -6.59 2.02 12.13
CA MET A 1 -5.48 2.61 11.35
C MET A 1 -5.66 4.11 11.05
N PRO A 2 -6.83 4.63 10.62
CA PRO A 2 -6.95 6.04 10.21
C PRO A 2 -6.52 7.06 11.27
N VAL A 3 -6.88 6.85 12.54
CA VAL A 3 -6.49 7.73 13.65
C VAL A 3 -4.96 7.78 13.82
N VAL A 4 -4.28 6.64 13.73
CA VAL A 4 -2.81 6.57 13.81
C VAL A 4 -2.18 7.32 12.64
N GLY A 5 -2.72 7.15 11.43
CA GLY A 5 -2.29 7.89 10.25
C GLY A 5 -2.46 9.40 10.41
N LEU A 6 -3.59 9.86 10.94
CA LEU A 6 -3.84 11.28 11.22
C LEU A 6 -2.86 11.84 12.26
N ILE A 7 -2.55 11.07 13.31
CA ILE A 7 -1.53 11.47 14.30
C ILE A 7 -0.17 11.61 13.62
N GLY A 8 0.21 10.67 12.75
CA GLY A 8 1.46 10.75 11.97
C GLY A 8 1.52 11.96 11.04
N VAL A 9 0.42 12.27 10.36
CA VAL A 9 0.30 13.49 9.54
C VAL A 9 0.48 14.76 10.39
N VAL A 10 -0.19 14.84 11.54
CA VAL A 10 -0.06 15.98 12.45
C VAL A 10 1.38 16.12 12.93
N TRP A 11 2.05 15.00 13.23
CA TRP A 11 3.46 14.98 13.62
C TRP A 11 4.36 15.61 12.55
N VAL A 12 4.27 15.13 11.30
CA VAL A 12 5.06 15.66 10.18
C VAL A 12 4.75 17.14 9.95
N TRP A 13 3.48 17.54 10.08
CA TRP A 13 3.11 18.94 9.98
C TRP A 13 3.71 19.78 11.11
N LEU A 14 3.77 19.29 12.35
CA LEU A 14 4.41 20.01 13.46
C LEU A 14 5.91 20.22 13.21
N GLU A 15 6.59 19.25 12.62
CA GLU A 15 8.01 19.29 12.25
C GLU A 15 8.30 20.27 11.10
N THR A 16 7.48 20.22 10.04
CA THR A 16 7.77 20.92 8.78
C THR A 16 6.97 22.20 8.56
N ARG A 17 5.85 22.35 9.27
CA ARG A 17 4.80 23.36 9.04
C ARG A 17 4.25 23.37 7.62
N ASP A 18 4.37 22.26 6.90
CA ASP A 18 4.03 22.18 5.49
C ASP A 18 3.31 20.87 5.12
N TRP A 19 2.05 20.99 4.66
CA TRP A 19 1.25 19.88 4.18
C TRP A 19 1.85 19.18 2.95
N ARG A 20 2.74 19.86 2.19
CA ARG A 20 3.50 19.24 1.09
C ARG A 20 4.31 18.04 1.57
N ALA A 21 4.84 18.11 2.80
CA ALA A 21 5.64 17.04 3.38
C ALA A 21 4.81 15.77 3.60
N CYS A 22 3.52 15.89 3.90
CA CYS A 22 2.62 14.75 4.00
C CYS A 22 2.05 14.27 2.65
N GLY A 23 2.35 14.96 1.56
CA GLY A 23 1.70 14.71 0.26
C GLY A 23 0.22 15.11 0.23
N LEU A 24 -0.24 15.93 1.18
CA LEU A 24 -1.63 16.37 1.31
C LEU A 24 -1.89 17.64 0.48
N ILE A 25 -1.50 17.58 -0.80
CA ILE A 25 -1.72 18.66 -1.76
C ILE A 25 -2.14 18.07 -3.08
N TRP A 26 -3.28 18.57 -3.56
CA TRP A 26 -3.82 18.19 -4.84
C TRP A 26 -2.82 18.37 -5.99
N ARG A 27 -2.51 17.26 -6.69
CA ARG A 27 -1.57 17.23 -7.83
C ARG A 27 -2.26 17.31 -9.20
N GLY A 28 -3.59 17.45 -9.22
CA GLY A 28 -4.39 17.47 -10.44
C GLY A 28 -4.89 16.08 -10.84
N LEU A 29 -6.01 16.07 -11.55
CA LEU A 29 -6.71 14.83 -11.91
C LEU A 29 -5.86 13.92 -12.81
N GLY A 30 -5.18 14.50 -13.80
CA GLY A 30 -4.35 13.75 -14.76
C GLY A 30 -3.23 12.94 -14.09
N PRO A 31 -2.33 13.57 -13.32
CA PRO A 31 -1.28 12.86 -12.59
C PRO A 31 -1.83 11.84 -11.60
N THR A 32 -2.91 12.16 -10.88
CA THR A 32 -3.53 11.24 -9.92
C THR A 32 -4.08 9.99 -10.60
N LEU A 33 -4.86 10.15 -11.67
CA LEU A 33 -5.39 9.01 -12.43
C LEU A 33 -4.27 8.22 -13.13
N GLY A 34 -3.26 8.90 -13.67
CA GLY A 34 -2.14 8.25 -14.35
C GLY A 34 -1.32 7.35 -13.42
N TRP A 35 -0.94 7.86 -12.25
CA TRP A 35 -0.23 7.07 -11.24
C TRP A 35 -1.10 5.97 -10.65
N ALA A 36 -2.38 6.24 -10.39
CA ALA A 36 -3.30 5.23 -9.87
C ALA A 36 -3.48 4.07 -10.86
N ALA A 37 -3.74 4.38 -12.13
CA ALA A 37 -3.87 3.38 -13.18
C ALA A 37 -2.59 2.56 -13.36
N LEU A 38 -1.42 3.23 -13.39
CA LEU A 38 -0.14 2.55 -13.48
C LEU A 38 0.06 1.55 -12.33
N LEU A 39 -0.18 1.98 -11.09
CA LEU A 39 0.00 1.12 -9.92
C LEU A 39 -0.98 -0.05 -9.91
N VAL A 40 -2.25 0.18 -10.25
CA VAL A 40 -3.24 -0.90 -10.39
C VAL A 40 -2.77 -1.92 -11.42
N LEU A 41 -2.38 -1.47 -12.63
CA LEU A 41 -1.92 -2.36 -13.70
C LEU A 41 -0.65 -3.13 -13.32
N VAL A 42 0.31 -2.49 -12.65
CA VAL A 42 1.54 -3.15 -12.19
C VAL A 42 1.21 -4.18 -11.12
N VAL A 43 0.38 -3.86 -10.13
CA VAL A 43 0.07 -4.80 -9.06
C VAL A 43 -0.75 -5.97 -9.60
N THR A 44 -1.89 -5.72 -10.23
CA THR A 44 -2.84 -6.77 -10.62
C THR A 44 -2.40 -7.50 -11.90
N GLY A 45 -1.66 -6.84 -12.78
CA GLY A 45 -1.24 -7.38 -14.08
C GLY A 45 0.19 -7.93 -14.13
N ILE A 46 1.05 -7.58 -13.17
CA ILE A 46 2.45 -8.03 -13.14
C ILE A 46 2.77 -8.70 -11.80
N ILE A 47 2.63 -7.99 -10.68
CA ILE A 47 3.03 -8.50 -9.36
C ILE A 47 2.21 -9.73 -8.97
N THR A 48 0.88 -9.63 -8.94
CA THR A 48 0.02 -10.75 -8.56
C THR A 48 0.19 -11.98 -9.48
N PRO A 49 0.12 -11.88 -10.82
CA PRO A 49 0.20 -13.07 -11.66
C PRO A 49 1.62 -13.64 -11.83
N LEU A 50 2.68 -12.85 -11.63
CA LEU A 50 4.06 -13.32 -11.86
C LEU A 50 4.87 -13.47 -10.57
N LEU A 51 4.82 -12.49 -9.67
CA LEU A 51 5.63 -12.50 -8.46
C LEU A 51 5.02 -13.40 -7.38
N GLN A 52 3.70 -13.40 -7.20
CA GLN A 52 3.07 -14.25 -6.16
C GLN A 52 3.35 -15.75 -6.39
N PRO A 53 3.17 -16.34 -7.58
CA PRO A 53 3.49 -17.76 -7.79
C PRO A 53 4.97 -18.08 -7.55
N LEU A 54 5.87 -17.16 -7.91
CA LEU A 54 7.30 -17.29 -7.63
C LEU A 54 7.58 -17.30 -6.12
N LEU A 55 6.96 -16.39 -5.36
CA LEU A 55 7.11 -16.35 -3.90
C LEU A 55 6.48 -17.57 -3.23
N ASP A 56 5.34 -18.04 -3.72
CA ASP A 56 4.69 -19.25 -3.22
C ASP A 56 5.59 -20.49 -3.41
N ASP A 57 6.24 -20.62 -4.58
CA ASP A 57 7.19 -21.69 -4.88
C ASP A 57 8.46 -21.58 -4.01
N LEU A 58 9.05 -20.38 -3.92
CA LEU A 58 10.27 -20.14 -3.13
C LEU A 58 10.06 -20.37 -1.63
N THR A 59 8.89 -20.03 -1.11
CA THR A 59 8.58 -20.18 0.32
C THR A 59 7.96 -21.53 0.67
N GLY A 60 7.49 -22.28 -0.33
CA GLY A 60 6.73 -23.51 -0.13
C GLY A 60 5.37 -23.31 0.53
N THR A 61 4.89 -22.07 0.61
CA THR A 61 3.62 -21.70 1.27
C THR A 61 2.85 -20.71 0.41
N LYS A 62 1.52 -20.83 0.39
CA LYS A 62 0.67 -19.82 -0.24
C LYS A 62 0.40 -18.66 0.70
N THR A 63 0.09 -17.50 0.13
CA THR A 63 -0.47 -16.38 0.88
C THR A 63 -1.77 -16.81 1.58
N ASP A 64 -1.86 -16.56 2.89
CA ASP A 64 -3.01 -16.93 3.71
C ASP A 64 -4.07 -15.82 3.71
N TYR A 65 -5.20 -16.11 3.05
CA TYR A 65 -6.36 -15.22 2.97
C TYR A 65 -7.49 -15.60 3.95
N SER A 66 -7.28 -16.58 4.84
CA SER A 66 -8.32 -17.10 5.73
C SER A 66 -8.89 -16.05 6.69
N ALA A 67 -8.07 -15.06 7.09
CA ALA A 67 -8.47 -13.96 7.95
C ALA A 67 -9.57 -13.06 7.34
N TYR A 68 -9.74 -13.07 6.01
CA TYR A 68 -10.79 -12.31 5.31
C TYR A 68 -12.16 -13.00 5.36
N GLY A 69 -12.23 -14.24 5.83
CA GLY A 69 -13.46 -15.00 6.01
C GLY A 69 -14.05 -15.57 4.72
N ALA A 70 -15.25 -16.13 4.81
CA ALA A 70 -15.94 -16.78 3.71
C ALA A 70 -16.60 -15.75 2.77
N LEU A 71 -15.81 -15.24 1.83
CA LEU A 71 -16.26 -14.23 0.85
C LEU A 71 -16.85 -14.84 -0.43
N ARG A 72 -16.51 -16.09 -0.75
CA ARG A 72 -16.92 -16.71 -2.01
C ARG A 72 -18.44 -16.71 -2.16
N ASN A 73 -18.95 -16.11 -3.23
CA ASN A 73 -20.38 -15.92 -3.50
C ASN A 73 -21.18 -15.18 -2.40
N ASN A 74 -20.51 -14.43 -1.52
CA ASN A 74 -21.13 -13.64 -0.45
C ASN A 74 -20.97 -12.13 -0.72
N ALA A 75 -21.85 -11.59 -1.57
CA ALA A 75 -21.76 -10.20 -2.00
C ALA A 75 -21.90 -9.18 -0.84
N PRO A 76 -22.81 -9.36 0.14
CA PRO A 76 -22.87 -8.44 1.28
C PRO A 76 -21.56 -8.38 2.08
N ALA A 77 -20.94 -9.53 2.36
CA ALA A 77 -19.66 -9.58 3.08
C ALA A 77 -18.52 -8.94 2.25
N ALA A 78 -18.46 -9.23 0.95
CA ALA A 78 -17.46 -8.64 0.05
C ALA A 78 -17.59 -7.11 -0.03
N MET A 79 -18.81 -6.59 -0.20
CA MET A 79 -19.07 -5.14 -0.25
C MET A 79 -18.75 -4.46 1.09
N HIS A 80 -19.08 -5.11 2.21
CA HIS A 80 -18.71 -4.61 3.53
C HIS A 80 -17.18 -4.54 3.70
N LEU A 81 -16.47 -5.59 3.31
CA LEU A 81 -15.01 -5.64 3.39
C LEU A 81 -14.35 -4.60 2.49
N ILE A 82 -14.84 -4.41 1.26
CA ILE A 82 -14.37 -3.35 0.34
C ILE A 82 -14.55 -1.98 1.01
N GLY A 83 -15.74 -1.68 1.53
CA GLY A 83 -16.00 -0.41 2.21
C GLY A 83 -15.07 -0.18 3.40
N TYR A 84 -14.82 -1.23 4.20
CA TYR A 84 -13.87 -1.17 5.30
C TYR A 84 -12.43 -0.95 4.80
N ALA A 85 -11.98 -1.69 3.78
CA ALA A 85 -10.64 -1.61 3.20
C ALA A 85 -10.33 -0.19 2.66
N TRP A 86 -11.28 0.46 2.00
CA TRP A 86 -11.11 1.85 1.54
C TRP A 86 -10.80 2.82 2.68
N ILE A 87 -11.42 2.64 3.84
CA ILE A 87 -11.23 3.52 5.00
C ILE A 87 -9.98 3.11 5.78
N SER A 88 -9.84 1.83 6.12
CA SER A 88 -8.78 1.36 7.02
C SER A 88 -7.44 1.21 6.32
N ALA A 89 -7.42 0.57 5.16
CA ALA A 89 -6.20 0.25 4.40
C ALA A 89 -5.87 1.39 3.44
N ALA A 90 -6.69 1.58 2.40
CA ALA A 90 -6.39 2.55 1.34
C ALA A 90 -6.22 3.99 1.85
N PHE A 91 -7.08 4.47 2.75
CA PHE A 91 -6.85 5.78 3.37
C PHE A 91 -5.90 5.67 4.58
N GLY A 92 -6.23 4.84 5.56
CA GLY A 92 -5.51 4.80 6.83
C GLY A 92 -4.05 4.37 6.73
N GLU A 93 -3.73 3.33 5.97
CA GLU A 93 -2.35 2.87 5.79
C GLU A 93 -1.54 3.84 4.93
N GLU A 94 -2.11 4.47 3.91
CA GLU A 94 -1.39 5.46 3.12
C GLU A 94 -0.98 6.69 3.95
N LEU A 95 -1.82 7.11 4.91
CA LEU A 95 -1.41 8.13 5.88
C LEU A 95 -0.22 7.67 6.74
N VAL A 96 -0.26 6.43 7.25
CA VAL A 96 0.81 5.89 8.11
C VAL A 96 2.11 5.69 7.32
N PHE A 97 2.03 5.02 6.18
CA PHE A 97 3.21 4.56 5.45
C PHE A 97 3.77 5.61 4.50
N ARG A 98 2.93 6.39 3.82
CA ARG A 98 3.37 7.34 2.78
C ARG A 98 3.46 8.76 3.33
N ALA A 99 2.44 9.23 4.04
CA ALA A 99 2.51 10.58 4.60
C ALA A 99 3.50 10.68 5.76
N PHE A 100 3.47 9.74 6.72
CA PHE A 100 4.33 9.76 7.90
C PHE A 100 5.65 8.99 7.72
N LEU A 101 5.59 7.65 7.64
CA LEU A 101 6.80 6.82 7.70
C LEU A 101 7.78 7.15 6.58
N MET A 102 7.30 7.36 5.35
CA MET A 102 8.17 7.71 4.23
C MET A 102 8.84 9.07 4.40
N HIS A 103 8.20 10.03 5.08
CA HIS A 103 8.85 11.28 5.44
C HIS A 103 10.04 11.04 6.39
N GLN A 104 9.83 10.27 7.45
CA GLN A 104 10.90 9.94 8.40
C GLN A 104 12.04 9.16 7.75
N LEU A 105 11.72 8.16 6.91
CA LEU A 105 12.71 7.32 6.24
C LEU A 105 13.53 8.11 5.22
N GLU A 106 12.92 8.98 4.40
CA GLU A 106 13.66 9.85 3.47
C GLU A 106 14.60 10.78 4.25
N ALA A 107 14.11 11.44 5.30
CA ALA A 107 14.93 12.33 6.12
C ALA A 107 16.10 11.62 6.83
N LEU A 108 15.89 10.38 7.30
CA LEU A 108 16.95 9.56 7.90
C LEU A 108 17.97 9.14 6.85
N PHE A 109 17.52 8.63 5.71
CA PHE A 109 18.38 8.02 4.70
C PHE A 109 19.16 9.04 3.88
N ASP A 110 18.64 10.26 3.75
CA ASP A 110 19.40 11.39 3.19
C ASP A 110 20.59 11.77 4.09
N ARG A 111 20.47 11.66 5.42
CA ARG A 111 21.57 11.95 6.35
C ARG A 111 22.70 10.93 6.30
N ILE A 112 22.40 9.67 5.97
CA ILE A 112 23.36 8.57 5.91
C ILE A 112 23.74 8.16 4.47
N GLY A 113 23.27 8.90 3.46
CA GLY A 113 23.64 8.70 2.06
C GLY A 113 23.03 7.48 1.36
N LEU A 114 21.96 6.87 1.92
CA LEU A 114 21.30 5.69 1.33
C LEU A 114 20.22 6.04 0.28
N GLY A 115 19.73 7.28 0.28
CA GLY A 115 18.82 7.82 -0.73
C GLY A 115 17.39 7.22 -0.75
N ARG A 116 16.59 7.73 -1.69
CA ARG A 116 15.13 7.52 -1.78
C ARG A 116 14.70 6.07 -2.04
N VAL A 117 15.48 5.32 -2.83
CA VAL A 117 15.17 3.91 -3.14
C VAL A 117 15.27 3.06 -1.87
N SER A 118 16.31 3.28 -1.07
CA SER A 118 16.48 2.57 0.21
C SER A 118 15.33 2.88 1.16
N ALA A 119 14.84 4.12 1.21
CA ALA A 119 13.70 4.51 2.04
C ALA A 119 12.42 3.78 1.61
N ALA A 120 12.19 3.65 0.30
CA ALA A 120 11.07 2.87 -0.24
C ALA A 120 11.18 1.38 0.12
N VAL A 121 12.38 0.78 0.01
CA VAL A 121 12.61 -0.63 0.39
C VAL A 121 12.37 -0.83 1.89
N ALA A 122 12.91 0.03 2.75
CA ALA A 122 12.70 -0.06 4.19
C ALA A 122 11.20 0.08 4.57
N GLY A 123 10.50 1.03 3.94
CA GLY A 123 9.06 1.19 4.12
C GLY A 123 8.27 -0.03 3.65
N GLY A 124 8.68 -0.65 2.53
CA GLY A 124 8.10 -1.90 2.03
C GLY A 124 8.31 -3.07 2.98
N VAL A 125 9.51 -3.25 3.52
CA VAL A 125 9.77 -4.30 4.53
C VAL A 125 8.85 -4.15 5.73
N LEU A 126 8.73 -2.94 6.28
CA LEU A 126 7.83 -2.67 7.41
C LEU A 126 6.36 -2.92 7.05
N PHE A 127 5.94 -2.55 5.83
CA PHE A 127 4.59 -2.81 5.34
C PHE A 127 4.31 -4.32 5.23
N GLY A 128 5.26 -5.09 4.71
CA GLY A 128 5.15 -6.54 4.62
C GLY A 128 5.05 -7.22 5.99
N VAL A 129 5.87 -6.79 6.95
CA VAL A 129 5.83 -7.32 8.32
C VAL A 129 4.46 -7.09 8.98
N MET A 130 3.78 -5.98 8.69
CA MET A 130 2.43 -5.73 9.20
C MET A 130 1.37 -6.69 8.64
N HIS A 131 1.70 -7.44 7.60
CA HIS A 131 0.88 -8.49 6.98
C HIS A 131 1.32 -9.90 7.40
N ALA A 132 1.97 -10.06 8.56
CA ALA A 132 2.44 -11.35 9.07
C ALA A 132 1.34 -12.42 9.18
N ASN A 133 0.08 -12.03 9.33
CA ASN A 133 -1.06 -12.94 9.33
C ASN A 133 -1.30 -13.63 7.98
N GLN A 134 -0.71 -13.14 6.89
CA GLN A 134 -0.79 -13.74 5.55
C GLN A 134 0.29 -14.80 5.30
N GLY A 135 1.11 -15.13 6.31
CA GLY A 135 2.25 -16.03 6.16
C GLY A 135 3.43 -15.38 5.41
N ILE A 136 4.53 -16.11 5.26
CA ILE A 136 5.77 -15.56 4.71
C ILE A 136 5.63 -15.13 3.24
N SER A 137 4.86 -15.86 2.43
CA SER A 137 4.59 -15.46 1.04
C SER A 137 3.83 -14.12 0.98
N GLY A 138 2.80 -13.97 1.82
CA GLY A 138 2.04 -12.72 1.93
C GLY A 138 2.88 -11.55 2.42
N VAL A 139 3.74 -11.76 3.42
CA VAL A 139 4.69 -10.76 3.92
C VAL A 139 5.63 -10.28 2.81
N LEU A 140 6.19 -11.19 2.03
CA LEU A 140 7.07 -10.82 0.92
C LEU A 140 6.30 -10.09 -0.19
N LEU A 141 5.15 -10.61 -0.60
CA LEU A 141 4.32 -10.04 -1.65
C LEU A 141 3.88 -8.61 -1.30
N THR A 142 3.27 -8.43 -0.13
CA THR A 142 2.84 -7.11 0.37
C THR A 142 4.05 -6.21 0.60
N GLY A 143 5.21 -6.74 0.99
CA GLY A 143 6.45 -5.98 1.09
C GLY A 143 6.93 -5.40 -0.25
N PHE A 144 6.89 -6.19 -1.33
CA PHE A 144 7.20 -5.71 -2.68
C PHE A 144 6.19 -4.67 -3.17
N VAL A 145 4.90 -4.89 -2.96
CA VAL A 145 3.84 -3.90 -3.26
C VAL A 145 4.07 -2.62 -2.46
N GLY A 146 4.36 -2.75 -1.17
CA GLY A 146 4.63 -1.66 -0.24
C GLY A 146 5.80 -0.79 -0.68
N ALA A 147 6.92 -1.43 -1.08
CA ALA A 147 8.10 -0.76 -1.61
C ALA A 147 7.79 -0.05 -2.94
N GLY A 148 7.06 -0.70 -3.85
CA GLY A 148 6.64 -0.12 -5.13
C GLY A 148 5.79 1.14 -4.94
N PHE A 149 4.80 1.09 -4.04
CA PHE A 149 3.97 2.25 -3.67
C PHE A 149 4.79 3.34 -3.00
N GLY A 150 5.71 2.98 -2.11
CA GLY A 150 6.62 3.92 -1.47
C GLY A 150 7.49 4.68 -2.49
N TYR A 151 8.06 3.96 -3.45
CA TYR A 151 8.82 4.56 -4.54
C TYR A 151 7.94 5.42 -5.44
N ALA A 152 6.74 4.96 -5.81
CA ALA A 152 5.80 5.72 -6.62
C ALA A 152 5.35 7.02 -5.93
N TYR A 153 5.12 6.99 -4.62
CA TYR A 153 4.85 8.20 -3.83
C TYR A 153 5.99 9.22 -3.93
N LEU A 154 7.23 8.78 -3.77
CA LEU A 154 8.40 9.66 -3.91
C LEU A 154 8.57 10.20 -5.34
N ARG A 155 8.30 9.38 -6.38
CA ARG A 155 8.45 9.77 -7.79
C ARG A 155 7.29 10.61 -8.33
N SER A 156 6.09 10.45 -7.78
CA SER A 156 4.89 11.23 -8.12
C SER A 156 4.85 12.61 -7.45
N ASN A 157 5.96 13.06 -6.87
CA ASN A 157 6.03 14.28 -6.06
C ASN A 157 5.08 14.23 -4.86
N ARG A 158 5.06 13.10 -4.14
CA ARG A 158 4.22 12.87 -2.96
C ARG A 158 2.72 13.01 -3.28
N ASN A 159 2.24 12.40 -4.37
CA ASN A 159 0.81 12.44 -4.75
C ASN A 159 0.00 11.43 -3.94
N LEU A 160 -0.34 11.75 -2.68
CA LEU A 160 -0.97 10.79 -1.77
C LEU A 160 -2.32 10.29 -2.28
N GLU A 161 -3.09 11.14 -2.95
CA GLU A 161 -4.39 10.79 -3.52
C GLU A 161 -4.27 9.67 -4.56
N ALA A 162 -3.21 9.68 -5.37
CA ALA A 162 -2.97 8.61 -6.34
C ALA A 162 -2.75 7.26 -5.66
N LEU A 163 -2.03 7.23 -4.54
CA LEU A 163 -1.76 6.00 -3.80
C LEU A 163 -3.02 5.50 -3.11
N ILE A 164 -3.82 6.39 -2.50
CA ILE A 164 -5.10 6.03 -1.87
C ILE A 164 -6.04 5.39 -2.90
N VAL A 165 -6.17 6.01 -4.08
CA VAL A 165 -7.03 5.47 -5.15
C VAL A 165 -6.48 4.15 -5.67
N ALA A 166 -5.16 4.05 -5.89
CA ALA A 166 -4.54 2.80 -6.34
C ALA A 166 -4.75 1.66 -5.35
N HIS A 167 -4.48 1.90 -4.06
CA HIS A 167 -4.59 0.93 -2.99
C HIS A 167 -6.03 0.43 -2.89
N GLY A 168 -7.01 1.34 -2.83
CA GLY A 168 -8.42 0.96 -2.74
C GLY A 168 -8.91 0.16 -3.95
N LEU A 169 -8.43 0.47 -5.16
CA LEU A 169 -8.74 -0.30 -6.36
C LEU A 169 -8.07 -1.68 -6.37
N VAL A 170 -6.82 -1.79 -5.91
CA VAL A 170 -6.11 -3.06 -5.74
C VAL A 170 -6.83 -3.94 -4.72
N ASP A 171 -7.24 -3.40 -3.58
CA ASP A 171 -8.01 -4.13 -2.56
C ASP A 171 -9.37 -4.56 -3.10
N THR A 172 -10.05 -3.67 -3.84
CA THR A 172 -11.33 -3.99 -4.48
C THR A 172 -11.17 -5.15 -5.45
N TRP A 173 -10.11 -5.14 -6.25
CA TRP A 173 -9.76 -6.26 -7.13
C TRP A 173 -9.50 -7.54 -6.33
N GLY A 174 -8.66 -7.49 -5.30
CA GLY A 174 -8.34 -8.64 -4.45
C GLY A 174 -9.57 -9.24 -3.76
N VAL A 175 -10.44 -8.42 -3.18
CA VAL A 175 -11.69 -8.90 -2.59
C VAL A 175 -12.61 -9.49 -3.66
N THR A 176 -12.62 -8.94 -4.87
CA THR A 176 -13.38 -9.50 -6.00
C THR A 176 -12.85 -10.87 -6.42
N THR A 177 -11.53 -11.07 -6.49
CA THR A 177 -10.96 -12.40 -6.80
C THR A 177 -11.27 -13.41 -5.70
N LEU A 178 -11.27 -13.02 -4.42
CA LEU A 178 -11.71 -13.86 -3.31
C LEU A 178 -13.20 -14.22 -3.41
N TYR A 179 -14.06 -13.26 -3.76
CA TYR A 179 -15.48 -13.47 -3.99
C TYR A 179 -15.76 -14.47 -5.13
N LEU A 180 -15.00 -14.36 -6.23
CA LEU A 180 -15.13 -15.25 -7.40
C LEU A 180 -14.44 -16.62 -7.21
N GLY A 181 -13.53 -16.74 -6.25
CA GLY A 181 -12.73 -17.94 -6.03
C GLY A 181 -11.56 -18.09 -7.01
N TRP A 182 -10.94 -16.98 -7.42
CA TRP A 182 -9.81 -16.92 -8.36
C TRP A 182 -8.46 -16.72 -7.66
N TYR A 183 -8.21 -17.43 -6.55
CA TYR A 183 -7.03 -17.27 -5.69
C TYR A 183 -6.40 -18.61 -5.32
#